data_AF-A0A067D9C4-F1
#
_entry.id   AF-A0A067D9C4-F1
#
_cell.length_a   1.000
_cell.length_b   1.000
_cell.length_c   1.000
_cell.angle_alpha   90.00
_cell.angle_beta   90.00
_cell.angle_gamma   90.00
#
_symmetry.space_group_name_H-M   'P 1'
#
loop_
_entity.id
_entity.type
_entity.pdbx_description
1 polymer ?
#
loop_
_entity_poly.entity_id
_entity_poly.type
_entity_poly.pdbx_seq_one_letter_code
_entity_poly.pdbx_strand_id
1 'polypeptide(L)'
;MKLFVPAGLVAFAATSSLAQFQNTCSQQLMDAVAECQKSAGIDDLKAFVPTIKDGAGRDKYCGNAWAGCAKLKSLAPASDCIFWAWKGWSVNPSKDLACPAEQTRTLCTPNRLAVSEGYGLLYANTVQNNANEQFAYNNETKAIVAKSNGQCLDVYKDNNQFKLHTYACDSKNTNQKWTIANHKVQHAVHGVCLQADLGHPGAAVGVAPCSGVSETNQWFDACDRVPKNYVQLRAATGKNLLEYNGDLYLNPGGHDFNDIFEWGNGLLKSASNGQCLDVYKDGNGQFKLHMYACDSNNGNQKWTIANNVVKHATHSNICLDADPTVGVHAQQPNQQWTLLQYSK
;
A
#
# COMPACT_ATOMS: atom_id res chain seq x y z
N MET A 1 30.87 85.48 -14.31
CA MET A 1 31.40 85.50 -15.69
C MET A 1 32.53 84.48 -15.75
N LYS A 2 32.42 83.45 -16.62
CA LYS A 2 33.48 82.55 -17.15
C LYS A 2 34.37 81.78 -16.13
N LEU A 3 34.21 80.46 -16.04
CA LEU A 3 34.98 79.39 -16.73
C LEU A 3 36.29 79.03 -16.00
N PHE A 4 36.45 77.76 -15.60
CA PHE A 4 37.41 76.79 -16.17
C PHE A 4 37.52 75.53 -15.28
N VAL A 5 37.33 74.36 -15.90
CA VAL A 5 37.89 73.04 -15.50
C VAL A 5 39.16 72.87 -16.34
N PRO A 6 40.22 72.12 -15.93
CA PRO A 6 40.26 70.69 -16.31
C PRO A 6 41.07 69.74 -15.40
N ALA A 7 40.76 68.44 -15.56
CA ALA A 7 41.62 67.23 -15.55
C ALA A 7 42.54 66.96 -14.34
N GLY A 8 42.60 65.77 -13.72
CA GLY A 8 42.35 64.40 -14.16
C GLY A 8 43.66 63.61 -14.14
N LEU A 9 43.80 62.56 -13.29
CA LEU A 9 44.63 61.35 -13.44
C LEU A 9 44.50 60.49 -12.15
N VAL A 10 43.67 59.43 -12.14
CA VAL A 10 44.01 57.99 -12.29
C VAL A 10 44.99 57.44 -11.24
N ALA A 11 44.46 56.62 -10.32
CA ALA A 11 45.22 55.58 -9.62
C ALA A 11 44.43 54.26 -9.75
N PHE A 12 45.05 53.27 -10.39
CA PHE A 12 44.55 51.91 -10.49
C PHE A 12 44.70 51.21 -9.13
N ALA A 13 43.59 50.74 -8.55
CA ALA A 13 43.62 49.74 -7.49
C ALA A 13 43.12 48.42 -8.09
N ALA A 14 44.02 47.44 -8.17
CA ALA A 14 43.72 46.10 -8.63
C ALA A 14 42.71 45.44 -7.68
N THR A 15 41.52 45.14 -8.18
CA THR A 15 40.54 44.31 -7.46
C THR A 15 40.96 42.85 -7.55
N SER A 16 41.47 42.29 -6.47
CA SER A 16 41.52 40.84 -6.30
C SER A 16 40.10 40.32 -6.09
N SER A 17 39.54 39.63 -7.08
CA SER A 17 38.26 38.96 -6.99
C SER A 17 38.37 37.74 -6.06
N LEU A 18 37.94 37.88 -4.80
CA LEU A 18 37.59 36.72 -3.99
C LEU A 18 36.24 36.19 -4.48
N ALA A 19 36.27 35.15 -5.31
CA ALA A 19 35.08 34.37 -5.61
C ALA A 19 34.63 33.67 -4.32
N GLN A 20 33.56 34.17 -3.69
CA GLN A 20 32.89 33.47 -2.60
C GLN A 20 32.24 32.21 -3.18
N PHE A 21 32.74 31.02 -2.81
CA PHE A 21 32.02 29.76 -3.01
C PHE A 21 30.79 29.76 -2.10
N GLN A 22 29.72 30.42 -2.52
CA GLN A 22 28.45 30.40 -1.81
C GLN A 22 27.87 28.98 -1.93
N ASN A 23 27.55 28.37 -0.78
CA ASN A 23 26.88 27.06 -0.57
C ASN A 23 27.76 25.87 -0.15
N THR A 24 28.91 26.07 0.52
CA THR A 24 29.62 24.96 1.19
C THR A 24 28.84 24.46 2.42
N CYS A 25 28.78 23.14 2.62
CA CYS A 25 28.08 22.53 3.75
C CYS A 25 28.70 22.84 5.12
N SER A 26 27.86 22.76 6.17
CA SER A 26 28.28 23.03 7.55
C SER A 26 29.28 22.00 8.08
N GLN A 27 30.09 22.41 9.06
CA GLN A 27 31.04 21.50 9.73
C GLN A 27 30.32 20.31 10.36
N GLN A 28 29.13 20.51 10.93
CA GLN A 28 28.34 19.43 11.52
C GLN A 28 27.94 18.36 10.51
N LEU A 29 27.64 18.76 9.27
CA LEU A 29 27.32 17.82 8.19
C LEU A 29 28.58 17.11 7.67
N MET A 30 29.71 17.82 7.59
CA MET A 30 31.02 17.23 7.26
C MET A 30 31.43 16.17 8.30
N ASP A 31 31.27 16.47 9.59
CA ASP A 31 31.60 15.53 10.68
C ASP A 31 30.70 14.29 10.62
N ALA A 32 29.41 14.48 10.33
CA ALA A 32 28.47 13.37 10.19
C ALA A 32 28.79 12.47 8.98
N VAL A 33 29.30 13.04 7.87
CA VAL A 33 29.83 12.27 6.74
C VAL A 33 31.05 11.45 7.16
N ALA A 34 32.02 12.07 7.83
CA ALA A 34 33.25 11.39 8.26
C ALA A 34 32.97 10.24 9.26
N GLU A 35 32.04 10.45 10.18
CA GLU A 35 31.60 9.44 11.15
C GLU A 35 30.96 8.23 10.44
N CYS A 36 30.08 8.50 9.47
CA CYS A 36 29.40 7.48 8.70
C CYS A 36 30.36 6.70 7.78
N GLN A 37 31.29 7.39 7.12
CA GLN A 37 32.37 6.79 6.32
C GLN A 37 33.23 5.82 7.13
N LYS A 38 33.65 6.25 8.33
CA LYS A 38 34.41 5.42 9.25
C LYS A 38 33.61 4.18 9.66
N SER A 39 32.31 4.32 9.93
CA SER A 39 31.43 3.19 10.26
C SER A 39 31.21 2.25 9.07
N ALA A 40 31.31 2.74 7.84
CA ALA A 40 31.18 1.94 6.63
C ALA A 40 32.50 1.28 6.18
N GLY A 41 33.63 1.67 6.77
CA GLY A 41 34.95 1.24 6.33
C GLY A 41 35.32 1.78 4.94
N ILE A 42 34.90 3.01 4.63
CA ILE A 42 35.10 3.64 3.32
C ILE A 42 35.93 4.91 3.50
N ASP A 43 37.02 5.03 2.75
CA ASP A 43 38.10 5.97 3.04
C ASP A 43 37.79 7.44 2.69
N ASP A 44 36.90 7.70 1.72
CA ASP A 44 36.59 9.07 1.31
C ASP A 44 35.19 9.25 0.71
N LEU A 45 34.84 10.51 0.42
CA LEU A 45 33.51 10.88 -0.09
C LEU A 45 33.30 10.34 -1.52
N LYS A 46 34.37 10.24 -2.31
CA LYS A 46 34.35 9.78 -3.70
C LYS A 46 34.07 8.28 -3.81
N ALA A 47 34.48 7.48 -2.84
CA ALA A 47 34.10 6.07 -2.74
C ALA A 47 32.74 5.90 -2.08
N PHE A 48 32.47 6.68 -1.03
CA PHE A 48 31.27 6.57 -0.21
C PHE A 48 29.97 6.86 -0.96
N VAL A 49 29.92 7.93 -1.76
CA VAL A 49 28.71 8.31 -2.49
C VAL A 49 28.32 7.28 -3.56
N PRO A 50 29.23 6.79 -4.43
CA PRO A 50 28.94 5.69 -5.34
C PRO A 50 28.50 4.42 -4.61
N THR A 51 29.11 4.07 -3.48
CA THR A 51 28.67 2.91 -2.68
C THR A 51 27.26 3.09 -2.16
N ILE A 52 26.86 4.28 -1.71
CA ILE A 52 25.48 4.57 -1.30
C ILE A 52 24.51 4.62 -2.48
N LYS A 53 24.99 4.86 -3.71
CA LYS A 53 24.16 4.82 -4.92
C LYS A 53 23.97 3.41 -5.48
N ASP A 54 24.86 2.49 -5.13
CA ASP A 54 24.67 1.06 -5.35
C ASP A 54 23.64 0.52 -4.34
N GLY A 55 22.59 -0.16 -4.81
CA GLY A 55 21.41 -0.52 -3.98
C GLY A 55 21.80 -1.18 -2.66
N ALA A 56 22.72 -2.15 -2.69
CA ALA A 56 23.19 -2.84 -1.48
C ALA A 56 23.92 -1.93 -0.48
N GLY A 57 24.61 -0.89 -0.94
CA GLY A 57 25.24 0.10 -0.06
C GLY A 57 24.25 1.17 0.41
N ARG A 58 23.27 1.53 -0.42
CA ARG A 58 22.10 2.34 -0.01
C ARG A 58 21.38 1.68 1.16
N ASP A 59 21.23 0.36 1.15
CA ASP A 59 20.53 -0.39 2.20
C ASP A 59 21.27 -0.42 3.51
N LYS A 60 22.59 -0.60 3.46
CA LYS A 60 23.41 -0.56 4.66
C LYS A 60 23.40 0.81 5.30
N TYR A 61 23.44 1.86 4.47
CA TYR A 61 23.34 3.25 4.89
C TYR A 61 21.97 3.58 5.49
N CYS A 62 20.89 3.34 4.73
CA CYS A 62 19.53 3.71 5.12
C CYS A 62 18.96 2.78 6.21
N GLY A 63 19.20 1.47 6.13
CA GLY A 63 18.75 0.43 7.06
C GLY A 63 19.58 0.26 8.34
N ASN A 64 20.35 1.26 8.75
CA ASN A 64 21.11 1.30 10.02
C ASN A 64 22.22 0.24 10.19
N ALA A 65 22.66 -0.45 9.13
CA ALA A 65 23.78 -1.39 9.24
C ALA A 65 25.11 -0.68 9.56
N TRP A 66 25.23 0.59 9.20
CA TRP A 66 26.33 1.46 9.58
C TRP A 66 25.92 2.39 10.74
N ALA A 67 26.29 2.02 11.96
CA ALA A 67 25.86 2.70 13.18
C ALA A 67 26.23 4.20 13.22
N GLY A 68 27.34 4.60 12.60
CA GLY A 68 27.78 6.00 12.52
C GLY A 68 26.98 6.91 11.56
N CYS A 69 25.94 6.39 10.91
CA CYS A 69 25.22 7.12 9.86
C CYS A 69 23.93 7.80 10.31
N ALA A 70 23.52 7.64 11.57
CA ALA A 70 22.27 8.21 12.08
C ALA A 70 22.21 9.74 11.95
N LYS A 71 23.30 10.42 12.31
CA LYS A 71 23.41 11.89 12.25
C LYS A 71 23.44 12.42 10.82
N LEU A 72 24.09 11.69 9.90
CA LEU A 72 24.11 12.08 8.49
C LEU A 72 22.70 12.01 7.88
N LYS A 73 21.95 10.94 8.19
CA LYS A 73 20.58 10.75 7.69
C LYS A 73 19.59 11.78 8.21
N SER A 74 19.78 12.31 9.41
CA SER A 74 18.91 13.37 9.94
C SER A 74 19.21 14.74 9.33
N LEU A 75 20.48 15.05 9.05
CA LEU A 75 20.90 16.36 8.56
C LEU A 75 20.82 16.48 7.03
N ALA A 76 21.13 15.42 6.28
CA ALA A 76 21.22 15.47 4.81
C ALA A 76 19.92 15.92 4.11
N PRO A 77 18.70 15.45 4.46
CA PRO A 77 17.48 15.81 3.74
C PRO A 77 17.12 17.30 3.79
N ALA A 78 17.47 18.00 4.88
CA ALA A 78 17.19 19.42 5.07
C ALA A 78 18.36 20.33 4.63
N SER A 79 19.42 19.77 4.07
CA SER A 79 20.62 20.51 3.70
C SER A 79 20.47 21.16 2.32
N ASP A 80 20.66 22.48 2.28
CA ASP A 80 20.79 23.27 1.05
C ASP A 80 22.25 23.72 0.87
N CYS A 81 23.10 22.76 0.52
CA CYS A 81 24.55 22.97 0.38
C CYS A 81 25.17 21.93 -0.55
N ILE A 82 26.44 22.14 -0.88
CA ILE A 82 27.24 21.27 -1.74
C ILE A 82 28.56 20.94 -1.07
N PHE A 83 28.93 19.66 -1.05
CA PHE A 83 30.31 19.25 -0.80
C PHE A 83 31.09 19.35 -2.11
N TRP A 84 32.04 20.28 -2.15
CA TRP A 84 32.93 20.46 -3.29
C TRP A 84 34.11 19.52 -3.20
N ALA A 85 34.39 18.81 -4.28
CA ALA A 85 35.54 17.94 -4.40
C ALA A 85 36.29 18.18 -5.71
N TRP A 86 37.47 17.59 -5.81
CA TRP A 86 38.41 17.85 -6.90
C TRP A 86 37.85 17.45 -8.28
N LYS A 87 38.18 18.26 -9.31
CA LYS A 87 37.78 18.09 -10.73
C LYS A 87 36.27 18.21 -11.00
N GLY A 88 35.59 19.14 -10.34
CA GLY A 88 34.17 19.44 -10.61
C GLY A 88 33.20 18.37 -10.10
N TRP A 89 33.69 17.41 -9.31
CA TRP A 89 32.84 16.47 -8.60
C TRP A 89 32.19 17.17 -7.41
N SER A 90 30.87 17.04 -7.29
CA SER A 90 30.11 17.65 -6.20
C SER A 90 29.08 16.66 -5.67
N VAL A 91 28.76 16.80 -4.40
CA VAL A 91 27.72 16.00 -3.72
C VAL A 91 26.71 16.96 -3.13
N ASN A 92 25.45 16.78 -3.50
CA ASN A 92 24.34 17.47 -2.88
C ASN A 92 23.74 16.54 -1.82
N PRO A 93 23.84 16.84 -0.51
CA PRO A 93 23.40 15.92 0.53
C PRO A 93 21.91 15.59 0.48
N SER A 94 21.03 16.56 0.20
CA SER A 94 19.58 16.32 0.13
C SER A 94 19.18 15.48 -1.09
N LYS A 95 20.01 15.43 -2.13
CA LYS A 95 19.79 14.62 -3.33
C LYS A 95 20.52 13.27 -3.31
N ASP A 96 21.78 13.27 -2.91
CA ASP A 96 22.70 12.14 -3.06
C ASP A 96 22.83 11.31 -1.78
N LEU A 97 22.58 11.91 -0.61
CA LEU A 97 22.74 11.29 0.71
C LEU A 97 21.42 11.17 1.48
N ALA A 98 20.33 11.78 1.02
CA ALA A 98 19.02 11.52 1.58
C ALA A 98 18.61 10.07 1.27
N CYS A 99 18.10 9.37 2.29
CA CYS A 99 17.43 8.09 2.06
C CYS A 99 16.10 8.35 1.36
N PRO A 100 15.64 7.46 0.47
CA PRO A 100 14.26 7.49 0.02
C PRO A 100 13.36 7.56 1.26
N ALA A 101 12.34 8.41 1.25
CA ALA A 101 11.32 8.35 2.29
C ALA A 101 10.85 6.90 2.35
N GLU A 102 11.00 6.25 3.51
CA GLU A 102 10.40 4.93 3.72
C GLU A 102 8.91 5.10 3.41
N GLN A 103 8.45 4.49 2.33
CA GLN A 103 7.03 4.54 1.99
C GLN A 103 6.30 3.74 3.05
N THR A 104 5.79 4.44 4.05
CA THR A 104 4.91 3.84 5.04
C THR A 104 3.56 3.64 4.39
N ARG A 105 2.93 2.50 4.68
CA ARG A 105 1.60 2.18 4.19
C ARG A 105 0.79 1.59 5.33
N THR A 106 -0.49 1.90 5.31
CA THR A 106 -1.49 1.16 6.09
C THR A 106 -1.95 -0.02 5.27
N LEU A 107 -1.77 -1.23 5.81
CA LEU A 107 -2.29 -2.46 5.22
C LEU A 107 -3.73 -2.64 5.69
N CYS A 108 -4.63 -2.97 4.77
CA CYS A 108 -6.04 -3.23 5.04
C CYS A 108 -6.48 -4.56 4.43
N THR A 109 -7.35 -5.24 5.17
CA THR A 109 -8.13 -6.39 4.67
C THR A 109 -9.17 -5.92 3.64
N PRO A 110 -9.85 -6.83 2.90
CA PRO A 110 -10.82 -6.41 1.89
C PRO A 110 -12.06 -5.74 2.51
N ASN A 111 -12.38 -6.02 3.78
CA ASN A 111 -13.42 -5.30 4.53
C ASN A 111 -12.93 -4.01 5.21
N ARG A 112 -11.77 -3.49 4.78
CA ARG A 112 -11.16 -2.23 5.23
C ARG A 112 -10.83 -2.17 6.72
N LEU A 113 -10.48 -3.30 7.33
CA LEU A 113 -9.85 -3.30 8.64
C LEU A 113 -8.36 -3.01 8.46
N ALA A 114 -7.89 -1.89 9.02
CA ALA A 114 -6.48 -1.54 9.09
C ALA A 114 -5.74 -2.46 10.05
N VAL A 115 -4.63 -3.01 9.59
CA VAL A 115 -3.64 -3.64 10.45
C VAL A 115 -3.02 -2.55 11.32
N SER A 116 -2.97 -2.80 12.62
CA SER A 116 -2.41 -1.90 13.63
C SER A 116 -1.49 -2.68 14.57
N GLU A 117 -0.36 -2.10 14.94
CA GLU A 117 0.47 -2.61 16.05
C GLU A 117 -0.08 -2.13 17.40
N GLY A 118 -0.02 -2.99 18.41
CA GLY A 118 -0.28 -2.63 19.79
C GLY A 118 0.34 -3.62 20.76
N TYR A 119 1.07 -3.12 21.76
CA TYR A 119 1.69 -3.92 22.82
C TYR A 119 2.56 -5.09 22.30
N GLY A 120 3.21 -4.92 21.14
CA GLY A 120 4.05 -5.96 20.54
C GLY A 120 3.28 -6.98 19.70
N LEU A 121 1.98 -6.82 19.49
CA LEU A 121 1.14 -7.67 18.65
C LEU A 121 0.49 -6.87 17.53
N LEU A 122 -0.14 -7.56 16.58
CA LEU A 122 -0.91 -6.93 15.51
C LEU A 122 -2.41 -7.22 15.67
N TYR A 123 -3.23 -6.26 15.27
CA TYR A 123 -4.69 -6.32 15.28
C TYR A 123 -5.24 -5.76 13.97
N ALA A 124 -6.44 -6.18 13.56
CA ALA A 124 -7.14 -5.62 12.40
C ALA A 124 -8.42 -4.92 12.86
N ASN A 125 -8.52 -3.59 12.70
CA ASN A 125 -9.68 -2.83 13.16
C ASN A 125 -10.02 -1.65 12.23
N THR A 126 -11.08 -0.90 12.54
CA THR A 126 -11.45 0.33 11.83
C THR A 126 -10.26 1.27 11.70
N VAL A 127 -10.05 1.83 10.50
CA VAL A 127 -8.98 2.79 10.20
C VAL A 127 -9.03 4.01 11.13
N GLN A 128 -7.94 4.27 11.84
CA GLN A 128 -7.74 5.39 12.78
C GLN A 128 -6.75 6.45 12.26
N ASN A 129 -5.98 6.16 11.21
CA ASN A 129 -4.95 7.02 10.61
C ASN A 129 -3.88 7.48 11.62
N ASN A 130 -3.41 6.56 12.48
CA ASN A 130 -2.39 6.85 13.48
C ASN A 130 -1.07 6.10 13.18
N ALA A 131 -0.04 6.32 14.01
CA ALA A 131 1.27 5.72 13.83
C ALA A 131 1.28 4.18 13.96
N ASN A 132 0.33 3.59 14.67
CA ASN A 132 0.22 2.14 14.85
C ASN A 132 -0.20 1.44 13.56
N GLU A 133 -0.85 2.16 12.66
CA GLU A 133 -1.28 1.68 11.34
C GLU A 133 -0.24 1.89 10.24
N GLN A 134 0.96 2.37 10.59
CA GLN A 134 2.00 2.68 9.62
C GLN A 134 3.08 1.59 9.63
N PHE A 135 3.26 0.94 8.49
CA PHE A 135 4.31 -0.06 8.29
C PHE A 135 5.24 0.33 7.15
N ALA A 136 6.55 0.22 7.36
CA ALA A 136 7.56 0.39 6.33
C ALA A 136 8.09 -0.98 5.89
N TYR A 137 7.98 -1.28 4.60
CA TYR A 137 8.54 -2.49 4.01
C TYR A 137 9.83 -2.17 3.24
N ASN A 138 10.92 -2.87 3.56
CA ASN A 138 12.18 -2.75 2.84
C ASN A 138 12.38 -3.98 1.93
N ASN A 139 12.51 -3.73 0.62
CA ASN A 139 12.48 -4.80 -0.37
C ASN A 139 13.79 -5.61 -0.47
N GLU A 140 14.96 -5.08 -0.07
CA GLU A 140 16.19 -5.89 -0.02
C GLU A 140 16.28 -6.71 1.25
N THR A 141 16.07 -6.08 2.41
CA THR A 141 16.16 -6.77 3.71
C THR A 141 14.95 -7.64 4.01
N LYS A 142 13.84 -7.46 3.27
CA LYS A 142 12.54 -8.13 3.46
C LYS A 142 11.91 -7.87 4.83
N ALA A 143 12.35 -6.85 5.55
CA ALA A 143 11.77 -6.49 6.84
C ALA A 143 10.51 -5.63 6.68
N ILE A 144 9.53 -5.85 7.56
CA ILE A 144 8.37 -4.95 7.73
C ILE A 144 8.48 -4.35 9.12
N VAL A 145 8.66 -3.04 9.20
CA VAL A 145 8.83 -2.28 10.45
C VAL A 145 7.52 -1.61 10.82
N ALA A 146 7.01 -1.88 12.03
CA ALA A 146 5.92 -1.14 12.63
C ALA A 146 6.43 0.23 13.12
N LYS A 147 5.87 1.33 12.60
CA LYS A 147 6.41 2.67 12.89
C LYS A 147 6.08 3.18 14.29
N SER A 148 5.05 2.64 14.93
CA SER A 148 4.67 2.97 16.32
C SER A 148 5.77 2.65 17.33
N ASN A 149 6.43 1.50 17.19
CA ASN A 149 7.41 1.00 18.15
C ASN A 149 8.81 0.75 17.54
N GLY A 150 8.97 0.91 16.22
CA GLY A 150 10.23 0.73 15.49
C GLY A 150 10.70 -0.73 15.40
N GLN A 151 9.85 -1.69 15.76
CA GLN A 151 10.15 -3.11 15.74
C GLN A 151 9.72 -3.76 14.42
N CYS A 152 10.32 -4.91 14.12
CA CYS A 152 10.05 -5.68 12.92
C CYS A 152 8.99 -6.74 13.19
N LEU A 153 8.10 -7.00 12.23
CA LEU A 153 7.24 -8.17 12.26
C LEU A 153 8.12 -9.43 12.29
N ASP A 154 7.88 -10.29 13.26
CA ASP A 154 8.69 -11.47 13.54
C ASP A 154 7.78 -12.69 13.75
N VAL A 155 8.10 -13.80 13.08
CA VAL A 155 7.42 -15.07 13.27
C VAL A 155 8.23 -15.94 14.24
N TYR A 156 7.63 -16.30 15.37
CA TYR A 156 8.24 -17.20 16.34
C TYR A 156 7.42 -18.48 16.50
N LYS A 157 8.02 -19.51 17.10
CA LYS A 157 7.31 -20.74 17.44
C LYS A 157 6.94 -20.75 18.92
N ASP A 158 5.67 -21.01 19.20
CA ASP A 158 5.18 -21.35 20.52
C ASP A 158 4.38 -22.65 20.43
N ASN A 159 4.68 -23.63 21.28
CA ASN A 159 4.05 -24.96 21.27
C ASN A 159 3.98 -25.60 19.87
N ASN A 160 5.08 -25.48 19.11
CA ASN A 160 5.21 -25.94 17.72
C ASN A 160 4.25 -25.30 16.70
N GLN A 161 3.60 -24.19 17.06
CA GLN A 161 2.80 -23.37 16.14
C GLN A 161 3.51 -22.05 15.86
N PHE A 162 3.43 -21.59 14.62
CA PHE A 162 3.90 -20.25 14.27
C PHE A 162 2.95 -19.20 14.85
N LYS A 163 3.54 -18.19 15.49
CA LYS A 163 2.87 -17.02 16.06
C LYS A 163 3.53 -15.76 15.52
N LEU A 164 2.84 -14.64 15.67
CA LEU A 164 3.27 -13.34 15.19
C LEU A 164 3.37 -12.37 16.37
N HIS A 165 4.46 -11.62 16.39
CA HIS A 165 4.65 -10.45 17.26
C HIS A 165 5.50 -9.41 16.51
N THR A 166 5.70 -8.25 17.11
CA THR A 166 6.82 -7.39 16.74
C THR A 166 8.00 -7.65 17.67
N TYR A 167 9.21 -7.61 17.12
CA TYR A 167 10.43 -7.81 17.88
C TYR A 167 11.55 -6.90 17.39
N ALA A 168 12.60 -6.71 18.20
CA ALA A 168 13.74 -5.89 17.82
C ALA A 168 14.29 -6.30 16.44
N CYS A 169 14.45 -5.31 15.55
CA CYS A 169 14.88 -5.56 14.18
C CYS A 169 16.32 -6.08 14.13
N ASP A 170 16.52 -7.20 13.43
CA ASP A 170 17.84 -7.77 13.14
C ASP A 170 17.89 -8.21 11.67
N SER A 171 18.81 -7.61 10.91
CA SER A 171 18.97 -7.91 9.48
C SER A 171 19.38 -9.37 9.21
N LYS A 172 19.96 -10.07 10.19
CA LYS A 172 20.35 -11.49 10.10
C LYS A 172 19.23 -12.44 10.53
N ASN A 173 18.20 -11.95 11.22
CA ASN A 173 17.12 -12.79 11.71
C ASN A 173 16.19 -13.18 10.54
N THR A 174 16.17 -14.48 10.22
CA THR A 174 15.37 -15.04 9.13
C THR A 174 13.87 -15.07 9.44
N ASN A 175 13.48 -14.94 10.71
CA ASN A 175 12.08 -14.86 11.15
C ASN A 175 11.43 -13.49 10.89
N GLN A 176 12.21 -12.51 10.44
CA GLN A 176 11.76 -11.14 10.17
C GLN A 176 11.70 -10.84 8.67
N LYS A 177 11.63 -11.89 7.85
CA LYS A 177 11.72 -11.80 6.39
C LYS A 177 10.37 -12.09 5.76
N TRP A 178 9.85 -11.11 5.05
CA TRP A 178 8.53 -11.11 4.44
C TRP A 178 8.59 -10.74 2.97
N THR A 179 7.68 -11.30 2.20
CA THR A 179 7.41 -10.93 0.81
C THR A 179 6.00 -10.39 0.74
N ILE A 180 5.85 -9.19 0.18
CA ILE A 180 4.54 -8.61 -0.13
C ILE A 180 4.31 -8.75 -1.63
N ALA A 181 3.43 -9.67 -2.03
CA ALA A 181 3.09 -9.93 -3.43
C ALA A 181 1.70 -10.54 -3.53
N ASN A 182 1.00 -10.31 -4.64
CA ASN A 182 -0.33 -10.87 -4.92
C ASN A 182 -1.32 -10.67 -3.76
N HIS A 183 -1.29 -9.48 -3.15
CA HIS A 183 -2.10 -9.12 -1.98
C HIS A 183 -1.89 -10.02 -0.77
N LYS A 184 -0.73 -10.65 -0.63
CA LYS A 184 -0.34 -11.44 0.53
C LYS A 184 0.90 -10.85 1.19
N VAL A 185 0.94 -10.98 2.52
CA VAL A 185 2.15 -10.76 3.30
C VAL A 185 2.64 -12.13 3.75
N GLN A 186 3.54 -12.71 2.96
CA GLN A 186 4.04 -14.07 3.12
C GLN A 186 5.39 -14.07 3.84
N HIS A 187 5.57 -14.95 4.81
CA HIS A 187 6.88 -15.17 5.42
C HIS A 187 7.81 -15.83 4.39
N ALA A 188 9.00 -15.26 4.18
CA ALA A 188 9.92 -15.67 3.14
C ALA A 188 10.55 -17.06 3.36
N VAL A 189 10.48 -17.59 4.60
CA VAL A 189 11.13 -18.86 4.98
C VAL A 189 10.16 -19.95 5.44
N HIS A 190 9.01 -19.59 6.04
CA HIS A 190 8.24 -20.51 6.90
C HIS A 190 6.90 -20.96 6.29
N GLY A 191 6.61 -20.60 5.03
CA GLY A 191 5.38 -21.03 4.34
C GLY A 191 4.08 -20.51 4.96
N VAL A 192 4.15 -19.54 5.86
CA VAL A 192 3.00 -18.91 6.52
C VAL A 192 2.75 -17.51 5.97
N CYS A 193 1.50 -17.08 6.00
CA CYS A 193 1.03 -15.78 5.56
C CYS A 193 0.33 -15.07 6.72
N LEU A 194 0.32 -13.73 6.73
CA LEU A 194 -0.57 -12.99 7.63
C LEU A 194 -2.02 -13.44 7.43
N GLN A 195 -2.77 -13.50 8.53
CA GLN A 195 -4.18 -13.84 8.52
C GLN A 195 -4.93 -12.98 9.54
N ALA A 196 -6.05 -12.41 9.10
CA ALA A 196 -6.97 -11.65 9.93
C ALA A 196 -8.27 -12.41 10.15
N ASP A 197 -8.94 -12.17 11.27
CA ASP A 197 -10.33 -12.58 11.47
C ASP A 197 -11.24 -11.45 10.96
N LEU A 198 -11.83 -11.65 9.77
CA LEU A 198 -12.66 -10.64 9.13
C LEU A 198 -14.01 -10.44 9.83
N GLY A 199 -14.46 -11.39 10.64
CA GLY A 199 -15.75 -11.35 11.33
C GLY A 199 -15.71 -10.63 12.68
N HIS A 200 -14.52 -10.34 13.20
CA HIS A 200 -14.33 -9.76 14.53
C HIS A 200 -13.35 -8.57 14.49
N PRO A 201 -13.81 -7.35 14.16
CA PRO A 201 -12.98 -6.16 14.23
C PRO A 201 -12.30 -6.01 15.60
N GLY A 202 -11.00 -5.77 15.59
CA GLY A 202 -10.15 -5.73 16.79
C GLY A 202 -9.54 -7.08 17.17
N ALA A 203 -9.84 -8.17 16.45
CA ALA A 203 -9.15 -9.44 16.63
C ALA A 203 -7.67 -9.34 16.26
N ALA A 204 -6.86 -10.20 16.89
CA ALA A 204 -5.44 -10.27 16.62
C ALA A 204 -5.19 -10.78 15.18
N VAL A 205 -4.25 -10.14 14.49
CA VAL A 205 -3.69 -10.62 13.23
C VAL A 205 -2.60 -11.62 13.56
N GLY A 206 -2.73 -12.82 13.02
CA GLY A 206 -1.79 -13.91 13.22
C GLY A 206 -1.11 -14.33 11.93
N VAL A 207 -0.56 -15.53 11.96
CA VAL A 207 -0.06 -16.24 10.78
C VAL A 207 -0.68 -17.62 10.68
N ALA A 208 -0.86 -18.08 9.44
CA ALA A 208 -1.36 -19.41 9.12
C ALA A 208 -0.70 -19.93 7.84
N PRO A 209 -0.76 -21.23 7.52
CA PRO A 209 -0.32 -21.72 6.22
C PRO A 209 -0.90 -20.89 5.09
N CYS A 210 -0.07 -20.50 4.12
CA CYS A 210 -0.51 -19.70 2.99
C CYS A 210 -1.54 -20.46 2.15
N SER A 211 -2.71 -19.85 1.96
CA SER A 211 -3.80 -20.37 1.11
C SER A 211 -3.69 -19.90 -0.34
N GLY A 212 -4.70 -20.18 -1.17
CA GLY A 212 -4.84 -19.62 -2.52
C GLY A 212 -5.10 -18.10 -2.51
N VAL A 213 -5.03 -17.45 -3.68
CA VAL A 213 -5.23 -16.00 -3.84
C VAL A 213 -6.67 -15.55 -3.61
N SER A 214 -7.63 -16.47 -3.64
CA SER A 214 -9.06 -16.20 -3.47
C SER A 214 -9.49 -16.01 -2.01
N GLU A 215 -8.68 -16.43 -1.04
CA GLU A 215 -9.03 -16.34 0.39
C GLU A 215 -8.90 -14.92 0.92
N THR A 216 -10.01 -14.33 1.32
CA THR A 216 -10.10 -12.92 1.75
C THR A 216 -9.41 -12.68 3.09
N ASN A 217 -9.35 -13.67 3.97
CA ASN A 217 -8.78 -13.54 5.31
C ASN A 217 -7.23 -13.49 5.34
N GLN A 218 -6.58 -13.81 4.23
CA GLN A 218 -5.13 -13.65 4.01
C GLN A 218 -4.81 -12.59 2.95
N TRP A 219 -5.82 -11.84 2.52
CA TRP A 219 -5.66 -10.76 1.55
C TRP A 219 -5.42 -9.43 2.28
N PHE A 220 -4.34 -8.75 1.91
CA PHE A 220 -3.96 -7.44 2.42
C PHE A 220 -3.46 -6.55 1.29
N ASP A 221 -3.94 -5.31 1.27
CA ASP A 221 -3.43 -4.30 0.35
C ASP A 221 -3.28 -2.95 1.04
N ALA A 222 -2.65 -1.98 0.39
CA ALA A 222 -2.62 -0.60 0.84
C ALA A 222 -4.07 -0.08 0.97
N CYS A 223 -4.38 0.56 2.09
CA CYS A 223 -5.75 0.88 2.46
C CYS A 223 -6.46 1.88 1.53
N ASP A 224 -5.68 2.68 0.80
CA ASP A 224 -6.13 3.57 -0.26
C ASP A 224 -6.51 2.83 -1.54
N ARG A 225 -5.99 1.63 -1.76
CA ARG A 225 -6.31 0.75 -2.89
C ARG A 225 -7.49 -0.19 -2.64
N VAL A 226 -7.88 -0.41 -1.39
CA VAL A 226 -9.04 -1.24 -1.06
C VAL A 226 -10.34 -0.50 -1.39
N PRO A 227 -11.23 -1.02 -2.24
CA PRO A 227 -12.51 -0.38 -2.55
C PRO A 227 -13.36 -0.14 -1.29
N LYS A 228 -14.03 1.02 -1.25
CA LYS A 228 -14.90 1.42 -0.10
C LYS A 228 -16.32 0.89 -0.19
N ASN A 229 -16.64 0.34 -1.35
CA ASN A 229 -17.97 0.01 -1.84
C ASN A 229 -18.07 -1.47 -2.20
N TYR A 230 -17.27 -2.31 -1.55
CA TYR A 230 -17.49 -3.75 -1.57
C TYR A 230 -18.76 -4.11 -0.82
N VAL A 231 -19.56 -4.94 -1.46
CA VAL A 231 -20.88 -5.36 -1.01
C VAL A 231 -21.08 -6.85 -1.26
N GLN A 232 -21.94 -7.47 -0.47
CA GLN A 232 -22.50 -8.78 -0.74
C GLN A 232 -24.01 -8.61 -1.00
N LEU A 233 -24.52 -9.32 -2.01
CA LEU A 233 -25.94 -9.35 -2.33
C LEU A 233 -26.55 -10.61 -1.75
N ARG A 234 -27.28 -10.48 -0.64
CA ARG A 234 -27.89 -11.61 0.05
C ARG A 234 -29.36 -11.74 -0.33
N ALA A 235 -29.73 -12.86 -0.95
CA ALA A 235 -31.11 -13.17 -1.30
C ALA A 235 -31.96 -13.44 -0.04
N ALA A 236 -33.29 -13.38 -0.16
CA ALA A 236 -34.21 -13.68 0.94
C ALA A 236 -34.07 -15.11 1.53
N THR A 237 -33.50 -16.04 0.75
CA THR A 237 -33.16 -17.41 1.20
C THR A 237 -31.98 -17.44 2.18
N GLY A 238 -31.31 -16.31 2.40
CA GLY A 238 -30.12 -16.19 3.23
C GLY A 238 -28.81 -16.53 2.52
N LYS A 239 -28.85 -16.91 1.24
CA LYS A 239 -27.70 -17.17 0.38
C LYS A 239 -27.17 -15.88 -0.28
N ASN A 240 -25.87 -15.82 -0.53
CA ASN A 240 -25.22 -14.73 -1.27
C ASN A 240 -25.17 -15.04 -2.76
N LEU A 241 -25.31 -14.00 -3.58
CA LEU A 241 -24.89 -14.03 -4.99
C LEU A 241 -23.39 -14.23 -5.05
N LEU A 242 -22.93 -15.13 -5.92
CA LEU A 242 -21.52 -15.33 -6.18
C LEU A 242 -21.23 -15.43 -7.68
N GLU A 243 -20.04 -15.01 -8.08
CA GLU A 243 -19.47 -15.26 -9.40
C GLU A 243 -18.55 -16.48 -9.35
N TYR A 244 -18.72 -17.41 -10.28
CA TYR A 244 -17.78 -18.52 -10.44
C TYR A 244 -17.63 -18.89 -11.91
N ASN A 245 -16.40 -18.79 -12.42
CA ASN A 245 -16.05 -19.18 -13.79
C ASN A 245 -16.87 -18.46 -14.89
N GLY A 246 -17.25 -17.21 -14.66
CA GLY A 246 -18.05 -16.37 -15.56
C GLY A 246 -19.57 -16.47 -15.36
N ASP A 247 -20.03 -17.42 -14.54
CA ASP A 247 -21.43 -17.64 -14.23
C ASP A 247 -21.79 -17.10 -12.83
N LEU A 248 -23.10 -17.01 -12.55
CA LEU A 248 -23.63 -16.50 -11.29
C LEU A 248 -24.45 -17.56 -10.55
N TYR A 249 -24.24 -17.67 -9.24
CA TYR A 249 -24.88 -18.67 -8.39
C TYR A 249 -25.35 -18.09 -7.05
N LEU A 250 -26.15 -18.87 -6.32
CA LEU A 250 -26.50 -18.61 -4.92
C LEU A 250 -25.94 -19.69 -4.01
N ASN A 251 -25.18 -19.31 -2.99
CA ASN A 251 -24.61 -20.24 -2.01
C ASN A 251 -24.65 -19.59 -0.61
N PRO A 252 -24.46 -20.33 0.51
CA PRO A 252 -24.43 -19.76 1.86
C PRO A 252 -23.37 -18.66 2.09
N GLY A 253 -22.50 -18.39 1.11
CA GLY A 253 -21.36 -17.51 1.23
C GLY A 253 -20.12 -18.27 1.73
N GLY A 254 -18.98 -17.61 1.62
CA GLY A 254 -17.67 -18.11 2.03
C GLY A 254 -16.69 -16.96 1.98
N HIS A 255 -15.63 -16.99 2.78
CA HIS A 255 -14.65 -15.91 2.86
C HIS A 255 -13.75 -15.83 1.61
N ASP A 256 -14.32 -15.87 0.41
CA ASP A 256 -13.61 -15.70 -0.85
C ASP A 256 -14.13 -14.48 -1.63
N PHE A 257 -13.41 -14.09 -2.67
CA PHE A 257 -13.79 -12.93 -3.48
C PHE A 257 -14.99 -13.18 -4.40
N ASN A 258 -15.52 -14.41 -4.48
CA ASN A 258 -16.57 -14.77 -5.43
C ASN A 258 -17.92 -14.17 -5.02
N ASP A 259 -18.17 -13.98 -3.72
CA ASP A 259 -19.44 -13.42 -3.22
C ASP A 259 -19.39 -11.90 -2.95
N ILE A 260 -18.29 -11.25 -3.35
CA ILE A 260 -18.04 -9.81 -3.15
C ILE A 260 -18.15 -9.07 -4.48
N PHE A 261 -18.90 -7.98 -4.48
CA PHE A 261 -19.04 -7.08 -5.63
C PHE A 261 -18.64 -5.65 -5.25
N GLU A 262 -17.98 -4.94 -6.15
CA GLU A 262 -17.81 -3.49 -6.08
C GLU A 262 -19.04 -2.79 -6.66
N TRP A 263 -19.72 -1.98 -5.84
CA TRP A 263 -20.90 -1.23 -6.24
C TRP A 263 -20.58 0.24 -6.52
N GLY A 264 -20.63 0.68 -7.78
CA GLY A 264 -20.33 2.08 -8.12
C GLY A 264 -20.74 2.44 -9.53
N ASN A 265 -21.15 3.69 -9.76
CA ASN A 265 -21.57 4.19 -11.08
C ASN A 265 -22.66 3.33 -11.77
N GLY A 266 -23.54 2.73 -10.96
CA GLY A 266 -24.58 1.79 -11.41
C GLY A 266 -24.06 0.42 -11.85
N LEU A 267 -22.77 0.13 -11.70
CA LEU A 267 -22.17 -1.16 -12.02
C LEU A 267 -22.08 -2.02 -10.76
N LEU A 268 -22.33 -3.32 -10.91
CA LEU A 268 -21.97 -4.37 -9.95
C LEU A 268 -20.82 -5.17 -10.55
N LYS A 269 -19.60 -4.90 -10.11
CA LYS A 269 -18.39 -5.55 -10.60
C LYS A 269 -17.94 -6.64 -9.64
N SER A 270 -17.77 -7.87 -10.11
CA SER A 270 -17.27 -8.96 -9.27
C SER A 270 -15.83 -8.70 -8.83
N ALA A 271 -15.54 -8.89 -7.55
CA ALA A 271 -14.19 -8.74 -7.00
C ALA A 271 -13.26 -9.91 -7.39
N SER A 272 -13.80 -11.08 -7.71
CA SER A 272 -13.03 -12.27 -8.11
C SER A 272 -12.42 -12.17 -9.51
N ASN A 273 -13.18 -11.70 -10.50
CA ASN A 273 -12.79 -11.72 -11.91
C ASN A 273 -12.79 -10.33 -12.59
N GLY A 274 -13.26 -9.29 -11.88
CA GLY A 274 -13.27 -7.91 -12.37
C GLY A 274 -14.30 -7.59 -13.46
N GLN A 275 -15.19 -8.52 -13.79
CA GLN A 275 -16.29 -8.35 -14.75
C GLN A 275 -17.54 -7.78 -14.08
N CYS A 276 -18.45 -7.21 -14.87
CA CYS A 276 -19.69 -6.59 -14.42
C CYS A 276 -20.90 -7.46 -14.74
N LEU A 277 -21.93 -7.39 -13.89
CA LEU A 277 -23.26 -7.93 -14.18
C LEU A 277 -23.83 -7.22 -15.41
N ASP A 278 -24.09 -8.00 -16.45
CA ASP A 278 -24.56 -7.52 -17.76
C ASP A 278 -25.80 -8.30 -18.19
N VAL A 279 -26.82 -7.56 -18.66
CA VAL A 279 -28.06 -8.14 -19.20
C VAL A 279 -27.99 -8.19 -20.72
N TYR A 280 -28.14 -9.38 -21.29
CA TYR A 280 -28.20 -9.57 -22.74
C TYR A 280 -29.49 -10.27 -23.15
N LYS A 281 -29.81 -10.25 -24.45
CA LYS A 281 -30.90 -11.05 -25.01
C LYS A 281 -30.33 -12.30 -25.67
N ASP A 282 -30.90 -13.45 -25.36
CA ASP A 282 -30.59 -14.69 -26.07
C ASP A 282 -31.18 -14.72 -27.49
N GLY A 283 -30.96 -15.81 -28.22
CA GLY A 283 -31.46 -15.99 -29.59
C GLY A 283 -32.99 -15.96 -29.70
N ASN A 284 -33.73 -16.11 -28.59
CA ASN A 284 -35.18 -16.02 -28.53
C ASN A 284 -35.67 -14.64 -28.07
N GLY A 285 -34.75 -13.68 -27.88
CA GLY A 285 -35.06 -12.35 -27.39
C GLY A 285 -35.34 -12.27 -25.88
N GLN A 286 -35.14 -13.36 -25.13
CA GLN A 286 -35.32 -13.38 -23.69
C GLN A 286 -34.11 -12.75 -22.99
N PHE A 287 -34.38 -11.96 -21.96
CA PHE A 287 -33.31 -11.40 -21.14
C PHE A 287 -32.62 -12.49 -20.31
N LYS A 288 -31.30 -12.49 -20.34
CA LYS A 288 -30.40 -13.35 -19.57
C LYS A 288 -29.35 -12.48 -18.88
N LEU A 289 -28.70 -13.06 -17.87
CA LEU A 289 -27.65 -12.41 -17.10
C LEU A 289 -26.35 -13.20 -17.28
N HIS A 290 -25.24 -12.49 -17.40
CA HIS A 290 -23.88 -13.05 -17.40
C HIS A 290 -22.89 -12.07 -16.78
N MET A 291 -21.64 -12.50 -16.66
CA MET A 291 -20.52 -11.63 -16.35
C MET A 291 -19.84 -11.17 -17.65
N TYR A 292 -19.63 -9.86 -17.79
CA TYR A 292 -19.00 -9.30 -18.99
C TYR A 292 -18.01 -8.19 -18.66
N ALA A 293 -17.10 -7.88 -19.59
CA ALA A 293 -16.15 -6.78 -19.41
C ALA A 293 -16.87 -5.47 -19.05
N CYS A 294 -16.43 -4.82 -17.97
CA CYS A 294 -17.07 -3.60 -17.49
C CYS A 294 -16.90 -2.45 -18.48
N ASP A 295 -18.01 -1.80 -18.85
CA ASP A 295 -18.02 -0.57 -19.63
C ASP A 295 -18.98 0.43 -18.96
N SER A 296 -18.42 1.58 -18.56
CA SER A 296 -19.17 2.66 -17.92
C SER A 296 -20.29 3.24 -18.80
N ASN A 297 -20.20 3.08 -20.12
CA ASN A 297 -21.19 3.57 -21.09
C ASN A 297 -22.19 2.50 -21.52
N ASN A 298 -21.99 1.23 -21.14
CA ASN A 298 -22.88 0.14 -21.51
C ASN A 298 -24.15 0.18 -20.64
N GLY A 299 -25.27 0.55 -21.25
CA GLY A 299 -26.58 0.62 -20.60
C GLY A 299 -27.11 -0.73 -20.10
N ASN A 300 -26.60 -1.85 -20.60
CA ASN A 300 -26.96 -3.20 -20.17
C ASN A 300 -26.27 -3.63 -18.86
N GLN A 301 -25.33 -2.83 -18.37
CA GLN A 301 -24.61 -3.07 -17.11
C GLN A 301 -25.08 -2.17 -15.99
N LYS A 302 -26.13 -1.38 -16.23
CA LYS A 302 -26.59 -0.36 -15.29
C LYS A 302 -27.71 -0.89 -14.43
N TRP A 303 -27.50 -0.79 -13.13
CA TRP A 303 -28.41 -1.22 -12.09
C TRP A 303 -28.76 -0.06 -11.17
N THR A 304 -29.87 -0.19 -10.48
CA THR A 304 -30.32 0.66 -9.39
C THR A 304 -30.71 -0.23 -8.23
N ILE A 305 -30.31 0.12 -7.02
CA ILE A 305 -30.63 -0.65 -5.81
C ILE A 305 -31.52 0.22 -4.94
N ALA A 306 -32.79 -0.17 -4.80
CA ALA A 306 -33.76 0.55 -3.99
C ALA A 306 -34.82 -0.41 -3.46
N ASN A 307 -35.29 -0.19 -2.23
CA ASN A 307 -36.35 -0.99 -1.59
C ASN A 307 -36.08 -2.51 -1.65
N ASN A 308 -34.82 -2.91 -1.38
CA ASN A 308 -34.35 -4.30 -1.45
C ASN A 308 -34.50 -4.96 -2.82
N VAL A 309 -34.60 -4.18 -3.90
CA VAL A 309 -34.65 -4.70 -5.27
C VAL A 309 -33.47 -4.15 -6.06
N VAL A 310 -32.78 -5.04 -6.79
CA VAL A 310 -31.74 -4.69 -7.75
C VAL A 310 -32.41 -4.62 -9.13
N LYS A 311 -32.72 -3.42 -9.59
CA LYS A 311 -33.48 -3.15 -10.81
C LYS A 311 -32.55 -2.70 -11.94
N HIS A 312 -32.75 -3.20 -13.15
CA HIS A 312 -32.00 -2.74 -14.31
C HIS A 312 -32.39 -1.28 -14.65
N ALA A 313 -31.40 -0.42 -14.85
CA ALA A 313 -31.62 1.02 -15.01
C ALA A 313 -32.18 1.39 -16.39
N THR A 314 -31.78 0.66 -17.44
CA THR A 314 -32.20 0.93 -18.82
C THR A 314 -33.46 0.16 -19.21
N HIS A 315 -33.68 -1.00 -18.59
CA HIS A 315 -34.80 -1.91 -18.89
C HIS A 315 -35.68 -2.00 -17.65
N SER A 316 -36.60 -1.05 -17.50
CA SER A 316 -37.33 -0.82 -16.25
C SER A 316 -38.29 -1.94 -15.83
N ASN A 317 -38.46 -2.96 -16.66
CA ASN A 317 -39.23 -4.18 -16.41
C ASN A 317 -38.35 -5.37 -15.98
N ILE A 318 -37.05 -5.17 -15.75
CA ILE A 318 -36.10 -6.21 -15.35
C ILE A 318 -35.60 -5.95 -13.93
N CYS A 319 -35.66 -7.00 -13.11
CA CYS A 319 -35.05 -7.06 -11.79
C CYS A 319 -34.09 -8.26 -11.74
N LEU A 320 -33.06 -8.18 -10.90
CA LEU A 320 -32.24 -9.33 -10.57
C LEU A 320 -33.10 -10.34 -9.82
N ASP A 321 -33.16 -11.56 -10.35
CA ASP A 321 -33.98 -12.63 -9.82
C ASP A 321 -33.09 -13.81 -9.41
N ALA A 322 -33.19 -14.19 -8.15
CA ALA A 322 -32.39 -15.22 -7.51
C ALA A 322 -32.85 -16.64 -7.92
N ASP A 323 -34.08 -16.78 -8.40
CA ASP A 323 -34.60 -18.03 -8.95
C ASP A 323 -35.59 -17.73 -10.10
N PRO A 324 -35.10 -17.68 -11.35
CA PRO A 324 -35.93 -17.35 -12.51
C PRO A 324 -36.91 -18.47 -12.89
N THR A 325 -36.89 -19.62 -12.20
CA THR A 325 -37.81 -20.74 -12.47
C THR A 325 -39.10 -20.67 -11.66
N VAL A 326 -39.14 -19.84 -10.62
CA VAL A 326 -40.33 -19.62 -9.80
C VAL A 326 -41.21 -18.54 -10.43
N GLY A 327 -42.44 -18.92 -10.80
CA GLY A 327 -43.40 -18.04 -11.45
C GLY A 327 -43.76 -16.77 -10.64
N VAL A 328 -44.24 -15.75 -11.37
CA VAL A 328 -44.52 -14.41 -10.84
C VAL A 328 -45.77 -14.39 -9.96
N HIS A 329 -45.61 -14.60 -8.64
CA HIS A 329 -46.70 -14.43 -7.67
C HIS A 329 -46.29 -13.53 -6.49
N ALA A 330 -47.30 -12.88 -5.90
CA ALA A 330 -47.21 -11.66 -5.10
C ALA A 330 -46.12 -11.67 -4.01
N GLN A 331 -45.38 -10.57 -3.93
CA GLN A 331 -44.20 -10.34 -3.08
C GLN A 331 -43.05 -11.31 -3.35
N GLN A 332 -42.48 -11.26 -4.56
CA GLN A 332 -41.41 -12.13 -5.07
C GLN A 332 -40.19 -12.19 -4.14
N PRO A 333 -40.07 -13.18 -3.24
CA PRO A 333 -38.95 -13.27 -2.31
C PRO A 333 -37.63 -13.53 -3.07
N ASN A 334 -37.71 -14.11 -4.26
CA ASN A 334 -36.61 -14.32 -5.19
C ASN A 334 -36.07 -13.02 -5.83
N GLN A 335 -36.77 -11.88 -5.72
CA GLN A 335 -36.26 -10.58 -6.17
C GLN A 335 -35.89 -9.64 -5.02
N GLN A 336 -35.93 -10.15 -3.78
CA GLN A 336 -35.55 -9.40 -2.59
C GLN A 336 -34.08 -9.68 -2.25
N TRP A 337 -33.31 -8.59 -2.17
CA TRP A 337 -31.88 -8.58 -1.93
C TRP A 337 -31.56 -7.65 -0.77
N THR A 338 -30.84 -8.17 0.20
CA THR A 338 -30.18 -7.36 1.23
C THR A 338 -28.79 -7.00 0.74
N LEU A 339 -28.53 -5.71 0.55
CA LEU A 339 -27.20 -5.22 0.25
C LEU A 339 -26.40 -5.11 1.56
N LEU A 340 -25.54 -6.08 1.81
CA LEU A 340 -24.64 -6.06 2.95
C LEU A 340 -23.38 -5.32 2.54
N GLN A 341 -23.01 -4.29 3.30
CA GLN A 341 -21.67 -3.72 3.12
C GLN A 341 -20.66 -4.78 3.53
N TYR A 342 -19.70 -5.07 2.67
CA TYR A 342 -18.54 -5.90 3.01
C TYR A 342 -17.55 -5.08 3.86
N SER A 343 -18.07 -4.30 4.79
CA SER A 343 -17.35 -3.52 5.77
C SER A 343 -18.36 -3.17 6.84
N LYS A 344 -18.19 -3.77 8.02
CA LYS A 344 -18.72 -3.34 9.31
C LYS A 344 -18.31 -4.32 10.39
#